data_AF-A0A9N9XG79-F1
#
_entry.id   AF-A0A9N9XG79-F1
#
_cell.length_a   1.000
_cell.length_b   1.000
_cell.length_c   1.000
_cell.angle_alpha   90.00
_cell.angle_beta   90.00
_cell.angle_gamma   90.00
#
_symmetry.space_group_name_H-M   'P 1'
#
loop_
_entity.id
_entity.type
_entity.pdbx_description
1 polymer ?
#
loop_
_entity_poly.entity_id
_entity_poly.type
_entity_poly.pdbx_seq_one_letter_code
_entity_poly.pdbx_strand_id
1 'polypeptide(L)'
;MSFAMDLFFFSTLAYILGQLKILRFMLDNFEKYRARAEAQIKCTSSTADIITLKLFIAEHQRVMRFINDFNDCMRNLVLIDFFQTSFQIGVLIMYNLYELKRDNFLLPALGLVFLALTAGNVAIYYWYGDDITSESYDLAEAIYDIKWYDKSKKFKKILTILLIRCHKEVGIEIGGITIMSRNICIGLFKGAYTFVQFALQI
;
A
#
# COMPACT_ATOMS: atom_id res chain seq x y z
N MET A 1 3.95 21.88 -9.05
CA MET A 1 4.90 21.00 -8.35
C MET A 1 4.17 19.84 -7.65
N SER A 2 3.04 20.06 -6.97
CA SER A 2 2.24 18.98 -6.34
C SER A 2 1.78 17.88 -7.31
N PHE A 3 1.20 18.22 -8.46
CA PHE A 3 0.65 17.21 -9.39
C PHE A 3 1.68 16.17 -9.89
N ALA A 4 2.96 16.57 -10.03
CA ALA A 4 4.02 15.65 -10.44
C ALA A 4 4.44 14.72 -9.29
N MET A 5 4.46 15.22 -8.06
CA MET A 5 4.71 14.41 -6.87
C MET A 5 3.56 13.43 -6.65
N ASP A 6 2.32 13.89 -6.77
CA ASP A 6 1.11 13.07 -6.69
C ASP A 6 1.14 11.93 -7.71
N LEU A 7 1.47 12.24 -8.98
CA LEU A 7 1.60 11.23 -10.02
C LEU A 7 2.74 10.24 -9.73
N PHE A 8 3.88 10.73 -9.22
CA PHE A 8 4.99 9.88 -8.80
C PHE A 8 4.58 8.93 -7.67
N PHE A 9 3.94 9.44 -6.61
CA PHE A 9 3.40 8.62 -5.52
C PHE A 9 2.40 7.60 -6.03
N PHE A 10 1.44 7.99 -6.88
CA PHE A 10 0.49 7.06 -7.46
C PHE A 10 1.19 5.95 -8.26
N SER A 11 2.15 6.32 -9.11
CA SER A 11 2.90 5.37 -9.93
C SER A 11 3.73 4.39 -9.09
N THR A 12 4.33 4.85 -8.00
CA THR A 12 5.14 4.02 -7.10
C THR A 12 4.27 3.08 -6.27
N LEU A 13 3.13 3.56 -5.76
CA LEU A 13 2.14 2.71 -5.07
C LEU A 13 1.58 1.63 -6.01
N ALA A 14 1.19 2.01 -7.23
CA ALA A 14 0.72 1.06 -8.23
C ALA A 14 1.81 0.04 -8.61
N TYR A 15 3.07 0.48 -8.72
CA TYR A 15 4.21 -0.41 -8.96
C TYR A 15 4.41 -1.40 -7.81
N ILE A 16 4.38 -0.95 -6.55
CA ILE A 16 4.51 -1.81 -5.36
C ILE A 16 3.39 -2.86 -5.34
N LEU A 17 2.14 -2.43 -5.49
CA LEU A 17 1.00 -3.33 -5.54
C LEU A 17 1.12 -4.34 -6.68
N GLY A 18 1.58 -3.89 -7.86
CA GLY A 18 1.83 -4.75 -9.00
C GLY A 18 2.90 -5.82 -8.72
N GLN A 19 4.01 -5.45 -8.07
CA GLN A 19 5.05 -6.40 -7.68
C GLN A 19 4.54 -7.44 -6.68
N LEU A 20 3.75 -7.03 -5.70
CA LEU A 20 3.11 -7.94 -4.73
C LEU A 20 2.15 -8.91 -5.43
N LYS A 21 1.32 -8.42 -6.37
CA LYS A 21 0.42 -9.26 -7.17
C LYS A 21 1.16 -10.24 -8.08
N ILE A 22 2.27 -9.83 -8.68
CA ILE A 22 3.14 -10.73 -9.46
C ILE A 22 3.70 -11.82 -8.56
N LEU A 23 4.11 -11.46 -7.34
CA LEU A 23 4.67 -12.40 -6.37
C LEU A 23 3.60 -13.41 -5.92
N ARG A 24 2.37 -12.97 -5.65
CA ARG A 24 1.22 -13.86 -5.40
C ARG A 24 0.93 -14.77 -6.59
N PHE A 25 0.85 -14.20 -7.79
CA PHE A 25 0.62 -14.97 -9.02
C PHE A 25 1.70 -16.04 -9.24
N MET A 26 2.94 -15.77 -8.83
CA MET A 26 4.03 -16.75 -8.87
C MET A 26 3.77 -17.94 -7.94
N LEU A 27 3.21 -17.71 -6.75
CA LEU A 27 2.85 -18.75 -5.79
C LEU A 27 1.64 -19.56 -6.25
N ASP A 28 0.60 -18.91 -6.75
CA ASP A 28 -0.59 -19.60 -7.25
C ASP A 28 -0.24 -20.55 -8.41
N ASN A 29 0.76 -20.15 -9.20
CA ASN A 29 1.28 -20.94 -10.33
C ASN A 29 2.58 -21.68 -9.99
N PHE A 30 2.85 -21.96 -8.72
CA PHE A 30 4.12 -22.54 -8.26
C PHE A 30 4.50 -23.82 -9.03
N GLU A 31 3.52 -24.71 -9.30
CA GLU A 31 3.75 -25.95 -10.05
C GLU A 31 4.27 -25.68 -11.48
N LYS A 32 3.78 -24.63 -12.14
CA LYS A 32 4.21 -24.22 -13.48
C LYS A 32 5.64 -23.67 -13.46
N TYR A 33 5.99 -22.88 -12.46
CA TYR A 33 7.36 -22.35 -12.29
C TYR A 33 8.36 -23.44 -11.91
N ARG A 34 7.93 -24.41 -11.10
CA ARG A 34 8.70 -25.62 -10.81
C ARG A 34 8.98 -26.42 -12.09
N ALA A 35 7.97 -26.68 -12.91
CA ALA A 35 8.12 -27.42 -14.17
C ALA A 35 9.09 -26.71 -15.15
N ARG A 36 9.04 -25.38 -15.21
CA ARG A 36 10.00 -24.57 -15.99
C ARG A 36 11.43 -24.70 -15.46
N ALA A 37 11.62 -24.63 -14.14
CA ALA A 37 12.94 -24.79 -13.52
C ALA A 37 13.51 -26.20 -13.75
N GLU A 38 12.65 -27.23 -13.70
CA GLU A 38 13.02 -28.61 -13.99
C GLU A 38 13.44 -28.79 -15.46
N ALA A 39 12.68 -28.24 -16.41
CA ALA A 39 12.97 -28.31 -17.83
C ALA A 39 14.28 -27.58 -18.21
N GLN A 40 14.57 -26.45 -17.56
CA GLN A 40 15.74 -25.63 -17.90
C GLN A 40 17.05 -26.21 -17.34
N ILE A 41 17.02 -26.86 -16.17
CA ILE A 41 18.23 -27.27 -15.44
C ILE A 41 18.43 -28.80 -15.46
N LYS A 42 17.50 -29.59 -16.06
CA LYS A 42 17.52 -31.07 -16.04
C LYS A 42 17.83 -31.63 -14.64
N CYS A 43 17.15 -31.09 -13.63
CA CYS A 43 17.42 -31.40 -12.23
C CYS A 43 16.40 -32.38 -11.65
N THR A 44 16.77 -33.06 -10.57
CA THR A 44 15.84 -33.86 -9.76
C THR A 44 14.70 -32.99 -9.25
N SER A 45 13.49 -33.56 -9.24
CA SER A 45 12.25 -32.94 -8.76
C SER A 45 12.36 -32.20 -7.40
N SER A 46 13.13 -32.74 -6.44
CA SER A 46 13.35 -32.07 -5.14
C SER A 46 14.29 -30.86 -5.22
N THR A 47 15.19 -30.79 -6.20
CA THR A 47 16.12 -29.67 -6.39
C THR A 47 15.40 -28.52 -7.10
N ALA A 48 14.52 -28.83 -8.06
CA ALA A 48 13.68 -27.85 -8.74
C ALA A 48 12.78 -27.07 -7.75
N ASP A 49 12.14 -27.77 -6.80
CA ASP A 49 11.32 -27.14 -5.75
C ASP A 49 12.10 -26.08 -4.94
N ILE A 50 13.34 -26.42 -4.56
CA ILE A 50 14.19 -25.52 -3.76
C ILE A 50 14.65 -24.33 -4.60
N ILE A 51 14.96 -24.53 -5.88
CA ILE A 51 15.38 -23.45 -6.79
C ILE A 51 14.23 -22.46 -6.98
N THR A 52 13.02 -22.93 -7.27
CA THR A 52 11.83 -22.07 -7.43
C THR A 52 11.55 -21.29 -6.15
N LEU A 53 11.65 -21.94 -4.98
CA LEU A 53 11.45 -21.26 -3.69
C LEU A 53 12.54 -20.20 -3.43
N LYS A 54 13.80 -20.47 -3.79
CA LYS A 54 14.88 -19.48 -3.66
C LYS A 54 14.68 -18.28 -4.57
N LEU A 55 14.21 -18.49 -5.81
CA LEU A 55 13.87 -17.41 -6.73
C LEU A 55 12.77 -16.52 -6.15
N PHE A 56 11.71 -17.15 -5.64
CA PHE A 56 10.63 -16.43 -4.95
C PHE A 56 11.17 -15.61 -3.77
N ILE A 57 12.01 -16.19 -2.91
CA ILE A 57 12.61 -15.49 -1.77
C ILE A 57 13.42 -14.28 -2.23
N ALA A 58 14.19 -14.41 -3.32
CA ALA A 58 15.00 -13.32 -3.84
C ALA A 58 14.13 -12.15 -4.32
N GLU A 59 13.05 -12.43 -5.06
CA GLU A 59 12.11 -11.40 -5.51
C GLU A 59 11.32 -10.79 -4.35
N HIS A 60 10.82 -11.60 -3.42
CA HIS A 60 10.16 -11.11 -2.21
C HIS A 60 11.09 -10.17 -1.43
N GLN A 61 12.34 -10.57 -1.16
CA GLN A 61 13.30 -9.71 -0.48
C GLN A 61 13.62 -8.42 -1.25
N ARG A 62 13.63 -8.46 -2.58
CA ARG A 62 13.82 -7.27 -3.41
C ARG A 62 12.65 -6.29 -3.26
N VAL A 63 11.42 -6.77 -3.32
CA VAL A 63 10.21 -5.94 -3.13
C VAL A 63 10.19 -5.36 -1.72
N MET A 64 10.49 -6.17 -0.70
CA MET A 64 10.52 -5.73 0.70
C MET A 64 11.58 -4.66 0.95
N ARG A 65 12.78 -4.80 0.37
CA ARG A 65 13.81 -3.77 0.42
C ARG A 65 13.34 -2.48 -0.24
N PHE A 66 12.74 -2.58 -1.42
CA PHE A 66 12.21 -1.42 -2.13
C PHE A 66 11.15 -0.66 -1.31
N ILE A 67 10.22 -1.38 -0.66
CA ILE A 67 9.19 -0.75 0.19
C ILE A 67 9.83 -0.06 1.41
N ASN A 68 10.80 -0.71 2.07
CA ASN A 68 11.50 -0.10 3.20
C ASN A 68 12.29 1.15 2.77
N ASP A 69 13.03 1.06 1.67
CA ASP A 69 13.79 2.19 1.13
C ASP A 69 12.85 3.35 0.75
N PHE A 70 11.69 3.04 0.17
CA PHE A 70 10.65 4.02 -0.15
C PHE A 70 10.09 4.67 1.11
N ASN A 71 9.73 3.87 2.13
CA ASN A 71 9.24 4.37 3.41
C ASN A 71 10.28 5.28 4.07
N ASP A 72 11.55 4.89 4.10
CA ASP A 72 12.63 5.69 4.68
C ASP A 72 12.84 7.02 3.94
N CYS A 73 12.82 6.99 2.61
CA CYS A 73 12.98 8.20 1.79
C CYS A 73 11.78 9.16 1.92
N MET A 74 10.56 8.62 1.92
CA MET A 74 9.33 9.39 1.86
C MET A 74 8.74 9.69 3.24
N ARG A 75 9.32 9.15 4.31
CA ARG A 75 8.82 9.25 5.70
C ARG A 75 8.37 10.66 6.09
N ASN A 76 9.26 11.63 5.94
CA ASN A 76 9.00 13.02 6.32
C ASN A 76 8.04 13.70 5.34
N LEU A 77 8.13 13.36 4.05
CA LEU A 77 7.27 13.94 3.02
C LEU A 77 5.81 13.53 3.22
N VAL A 78 5.56 12.24 3.45
CA VAL A 78 4.22 11.70 3.70
C VAL A 78 3.62 12.27 4.99
N LEU A 79 4.42 12.49 6.03
CA LEU A 79 3.94 13.17 7.25
C LEU A 79 3.50 14.60 6.99
N ILE A 80 4.32 15.38 6.28
CA ILE A 80 4.00 16.76 5.97
C ILE A 80 2.73 16.81 5.12
N ASP A 81 2.62 15.92 4.13
CA ASP A 81 1.43 15.79 3.29
C ASP A 81 0.17 15.44 4.12
N PHE A 82 0.28 14.54 5.10
CA PHE A 82 -0.82 14.19 6.01
C PHE A 82 -1.39 15.42 6.73
N PHE A 83 -0.52 16.23 7.35
CA PHE A 83 -0.97 17.43 8.07
C PHE A 83 -1.44 18.52 7.11
N GLN A 84 -0.73 18.71 6.00
CA GLN A 84 -1.07 19.70 4.99
C GLN A 84 -2.45 19.42 4.37
N THR A 85 -2.74 18.18 4.01
CA THR A 85 -4.03 17.77 3.43
C THR A 85 -5.17 17.91 4.43
N SER A 86 -4.96 17.52 5.70
CA SER A 86 -5.96 17.73 6.77
C SER A 86 -6.29 19.21 6.96
N PHE A 87 -5.26 20.06 7.03
CA PHE A 87 -5.42 21.51 7.15
C PHE A 87 -6.11 22.13 5.92
N GLN A 88 -5.69 21.74 4.71
CA GLN A 88 -6.26 22.21 3.46
C GLN A 88 -7.76 21.90 3.35
N ILE A 89 -8.17 20.68 3.72
CA ILE A 89 -9.59 20.29 3.73
C ILE A 89 -10.37 21.15 4.73
N GLY A 90 -9.85 21.34 5.94
CA GLY A 90 -10.49 22.16 6.97
C GLY A 90 -10.71 23.61 6.52
N VAL A 91 -9.67 24.26 5.98
CA VAL A 91 -9.75 25.64 5.46
C VAL A 91 -10.73 25.75 4.29
N LEU A 92 -10.73 24.77 3.39
CA LEU A 92 -11.64 24.78 2.25
C LEU A 92 -13.10 24.67 2.69
N ILE A 93 -13.41 23.83 3.68
CA ILE A 93 -14.76 23.74 4.26
C ILE A 93 -15.17 25.10 4.84
N MET A 94 -14.31 25.74 5.64
CA MET A 94 -14.59 27.05 6.23
C MET A 94 -14.85 28.12 5.18
N TYR A 95 -14.03 28.18 4.13
CA TYR A 95 -14.21 29.12 3.03
C TYR A 95 -15.56 28.93 2.33
N ASN A 96 -15.94 27.68 2.03
CA ASN A 96 -17.24 27.38 1.41
C ASN A 96 -18.41 27.77 2.32
N LEU A 97 -18.32 27.54 3.63
CA LEU A 97 -19.34 27.95 4.60
C LEU A 97 -19.48 29.47 4.69
N TYR A 98 -18.37 30.22 4.59
CA TYR A 98 -18.38 31.68 4.60
C TYR A 98 -19.03 32.26 3.33
N GLU A 99 -18.64 31.78 2.14
CA GLU A 99 -19.22 32.26 0.88
C GLU A 99 -20.70 31.89 0.73
N LEU A 100 -21.13 30.75 1.27
CA LEU A 100 -22.55 30.37 1.28
C LEU A 100 -23.43 31.39 2.03
N LYS A 101 -22.90 32.03 3.08
CA LYS A 101 -23.62 33.08 3.82
C LYS A 101 -23.73 34.41 3.05
N ARG A 102 -22.93 34.59 1.99
CA ARG A 102 -22.85 35.83 1.20
C ARG A 102 -23.79 35.84 -0.02
N ASP A 103 -24.67 34.85 -0.15
CA ASP A 103 -25.63 34.67 -1.25
C ASP A 103 -25.00 34.51 -2.65
N ASN A 104 -23.70 34.19 -2.69
CA ASN A 104 -22.98 33.81 -3.91
C ASN A 104 -23.14 32.30 -4.13
N PHE A 105 -23.86 31.86 -5.17
CA PHE A 105 -24.03 30.42 -5.42
C PHE A 105 -22.86 29.78 -6.20
N LEU A 106 -22.22 30.52 -7.12
CA LEU A 106 -21.21 29.96 -8.03
C LEU A 106 -19.88 29.59 -7.34
N LEU A 107 -19.41 30.43 -6.42
CA LEU A 107 -18.15 30.23 -5.69
C LEU A 107 -18.17 29.00 -4.75
N PRO A 108 -19.18 28.80 -3.89
CA PRO A 108 -19.26 27.59 -3.06
C PRO A 108 -19.54 26.32 -3.88
N ALA A 109 -20.23 26.42 -5.02
CA ALA A 109 -20.37 25.28 -5.92
C ALA A 109 -19.01 24.80 -6.46
N LEU A 110 -18.17 25.73 -6.92
CA LEU A 110 -16.80 25.41 -7.37
C LEU A 110 -15.92 24.89 -6.21
N GLY A 111 -16.04 25.48 -5.02
CA GLY A 111 -15.31 25.04 -3.84
C GLY A 111 -15.71 23.63 -3.37
N LEU A 112 -16.98 23.26 -3.46
CA LEU A 112 -17.47 21.90 -3.20
C LEU A 112 -16.91 20.88 -4.20
N VAL A 113 -16.86 21.23 -5.49
CA VAL A 113 -16.23 20.37 -6.51
C VAL A 113 -14.75 20.17 -6.20
N PHE A 114 -14.02 21.24 -5.86
CA PHE A 114 -12.61 21.14 -5.48
C PHE A 114 -12.40 20.28 -4.22
N LEU A 115 -13.31 20.39 -3.25
CA LEU A 115 -13.29 19.57 -2.03
C LEU A 115 -13.52 18.10 -2.35
N ALA A 116 -14.52 17.80 -3.18
CA ALA A 116 -14.81 16.42 -3.59
C ALA A 116 -13.63 15.79 -4.35
N LEU A 117 -12.97 16.54 -5.24
CA LEU A 117 -11.78 16.09 -5.95
C LEU A 117 -10.61 15.82 -5.00
N THR A 118 -10.34 16.75 -4.08
CA THR A 118 -9.25 16.59 -3.10
C THR A 118 -9.51 15.40 -2.18
N ALA A 119 -10.73 15.28 -1.65
CA ALA A 119 -11.14 14.16 -0.81
C ALA A 119 -11.06 12.82 -1.56
N GLY A 120 -11.47 12.79 -2.84
CA GLY A 120 -11.37 11.62 -3.70
C GLY A 120 -9.92 11.19 -3.93
N ASN A 121 -9.01 12.12 -4.23
CA ASN A 121 -7.59 11.83 -4.41
C ASN A 121 -6.97 11.23 -3.14
N VAL A 122 -7.23 11.84 -1.98
CA VAL A 122 -6.78 11.30 -0.69
C VAL A 122 -7.36 9.90 -0.47
N ALA A 123 -8.67 9.71 -0.66
CA ALA A 123 -9.30 8.40 -0.48
C ALA A 123 -8.66 7.30 -1.36
N ILE A 124 -8.31 7.63 -2.61
CA ILE A 124 -7.62 6.69 -3.51
C ILE A 124 -6.26 6.30 -2.96
N TYR A 125 -5.42 7.24 -2.51
CA TYR A 125 -4.10 6.91 -1.96
C TYR A 125 -4.16 5.96 -0.77
N TYR A 126 -5.04 6.25 0.18
CA TYR A 126 -5.20 5.40 1.35
C TYR A 126 -5.78 4.04 1.00
N TRP A 127 -6.61 3.95 -0.04
CA TRP A 127 -7.09 2.66 -0.54
C TRP A 127 -5.95 1.85 -1.15
N TYR A 128 -5.07 2.45 -1.96
CA TYR A 128 -3.88 1.73 -2.46
C TYR A 128 -2.96 1.27 -1.32
N GLY A 129 -2.76 2.07 -0.27
CA GLY A 129 -2.00 1.67 0.92
C GLY A 129 -2.63 0.48 1.66
N ASP A 130 -3.96 0.50 1.81
CA ASP A 130 -4.77 -0.58 2.39
C ASP A 130 -4.64 -1.86 1.56
N ASP A 131 -4.78 -1.76 0.23
CA ASP A 131 -4.64 -2.88 -0.71
C ASP A 131 -3.22 -3.48 -0.68
N ILE A 132 -2.17 -2.67 -0.60
CA ILE A 132 -0.78 -3.15 -0.46
C ILE A 132 -0.63 -3.98 0.81
N THR A 133 -1.20 -3.51 1.91
CA THR A 133 -1.13 -4.19 3.21
C THR A 133 -1.93 -5.50 3.16
N SER A 134 -3.13 -5.47 2.57
CA SER A 134 -3.96 -6.67 2.37
C SER A 134 -3.27 -7.70 1.48
N GLU A 135 -2.69 -7.28 0.36
CA GLU A 135 -2.00 -8.19 -0.56
C GLU A 135 -0.76 -8.83 0.09
N SER A 136 -0.08 -8.11 1.00
CA SER A 136 1.00 -8.68 1.80
C SER A 136 0.52 -9.77 2.75
N TYR A 137 -0.69 -9.64 3.30
CA TYR A 137 -1.30 -10.67 4.14
C TYR A 137 -1.72 -11.88 3.33
N ASP A 138 -2.41 -11.67 2.22
CA ASP A 138 -2.82 -12.73 1.28
C ASP A 138 -1.61 -13.52 0.76
N LEU A 139 -0.45 -12.88 0.62
CA LEU A 139 0.78 -13.54 0.23
C LEU A 139 1.19 -14.62 1.24
N ALA A 140 1.06 -14.36 2.55
CA ALA A 140 1.39 -15.32 3.59
C ALA A 140 0.43 -16.53 3.55
N GLU A 141 -0.84 -16.30 3.26
CA GLU A 141 -1.85 -17.35 3.06
C GLU A 141 -1.54 -18.20 1.81
N ALA A 142 -1.22 -17.57 0.68
CA ALA A 142 -0.85 -18.28 -0.55
C ALA A 142 0.42 -19.15 -0.38
N ILE A 143 1.37 -18.74 0.46
CA ILE A 143 2.55 -19.55 0.82
C ILE A 143 2.13 -20.79 1.62
N TYR A 144 1.14 -20.65 2.50
CA TYR A 144 0.62 -21.75 3.32
C TYR A 144 -0.08 -22.83 2.48
N ASP A 145 -0.79 -22.42 1.43
CA ASP A 145 -1.54 -23.30 0.52
C ASP A 145 -0.68 -24.14 -0.43
N ILE A 146 0.63 -23.86 -0.51
CA ILE A 146 1.55 -24.72 -1.24
C ILE A 146 1.49 -26.14 -0.65
N LYS A 147 1.47 -27.18 -1.50
CA LYS A 147 1.52 -28.60 -1.08
C LYS A 147 2.87 -28.97 -0.45
N TRP A 148 3.17 -28.42 0.73
CA TRP A 148 4.45 -28.51 1.41
C TRP A 148 4.62 -29.85 2.12
N TYR A 149 3.53 -30.54 2.45
CA TYR A 149 3.53 -31.82 3.17
C TYR A 149 4.22 -32.94 2.38
N ASP A 150 4.15 -32.93 1.05
CA ASP A 150 4.80 -33.91 0.16
C ASP A 150 6.25 -33.56 -0.21
N LYS A 151 6.79 -32.46 0.34
CA LYS A 151 8.10 -31.92 -0.03
C LYS A 151 9.21 -32.35 0.93
N SER A 152 10.46 -32.19 0.48
CA SER A 152 11.65 -32.53 1.28
C SER A 152 11.72 -31.77 2.61
N LYS A 153 12.37 -32.34 3.62
CA LYS A 153 12.59 -31.67 4.93
C LYS A 153 13.29 -30.31 4.79
N LYS A 154 14.21 -30.19 3.82
CA LYS A 154 14.91 -28.92 3.52
C LYS A 154 13.93 -27.87 2.99
N PHE A 155 13.03 -28.24 2.08
CA PHE A 155 12.00 -27.34 1.56
C PHE A 155 11.08 -26.83 2.68
N LYS A 156 10.56 -27.74 3.51
CA LYS A 156 9.69 -27.40 4.65
C LYS A 156 10.34 -26.36 5.57
N LYS A 157 11.61 -26.57 5.95
CA LYS A 157 12.35 -25.63 6.81
C LYS A 157 12.47 -24.23 6.20
N ILE A 158 12.77 -24.13 4.90
CA ILE A 158 12.89 -22.84 4.21
C ILE A 158 11.52 -22.16 4.11
N LEU A 159 10.47 -22.91 3.78
CA LEU A 159 9.10 -22.41 3.69
C LEU A 159 8.62 -21.86 5.03
N THR A 160 8.89 -22.54 6.15
CA THR A 160 8.51 -22.04 7.48
C THR A 160 9.19 -20.71 7.80
N ILE A 161 10.49 -20.57 7.47
CA ILE A 161 11.20 -19.29 7.67
C ILE A 161 10.58 -18.20 6.81
N LEU A 162 10.24 -18.51 5.56
CA LEU A 162 9.57 -17.58 4.66
C LEU A 162 8.21 -17.15 5.21
N LEU A 163 7.38 -18.10 5.67
CA LEU A 163 6.05 -17.81 6.23
C LEU A 163 6.14 -16.84 7.42
N ILE A 164 7.07 -17.10 8.36
CA ILE A 164 7.33 -16.20 9.50
C ILE A 164 7.74 -14.80 9.03
N ARG A 165 8.51 -14.70 7.94
CA ARG A 165 8.94 -13.42 7.38
C ARG A 165 7.82 -12.67 6.67
N CYS A 166 6.95 -13.37 5.94
CA CYS A 166 5.81 -12.78 5.23
C CYS A 166 4.69 -12.34 6.17
N HIS A 167 4.58 -12.94 7.37
CA HIS A 167 3.64 -12.48 8.40
C HIS A 167 3.99 -11.13 9.02
N LYS A 168 5.20 -10.59 8.78
CA LYS A 168 5.51 -9.22 9.20
C LYS A 168 4.75 -8.26 8.29
N GLU A 169 3.93 -7.39 8.88
CA GLU A 169 3.18 -6.37 8.14
C GLU A 169 4.09 -5.54 7.23
N VAL A 170 3.64 -5.35 5.99
CA VAL A 170 4.30 -4.54 4.98
C VAL A 170 3.28 -3.57 4.45
N GLY A 171 3.55 -2.30 4.63
CA GLY A 171 2.67 -1.24 4.18
C GLY A 171 3.44 0.06 4.04
N ILE A 172 2.73 1.05 3.53
CA ILE A 172 3.30 2.39 3.35
C ILE A 172 3.16 3.14 4.66
N GLU A 173 4.29 3.55 5.22
CA GLU A 173 4.33 4.20 6.52
C GLU A 173 4.12 5.71 6.41
N ILE A 174 3.25 6.24 7.26
CA ILE A 174 3.09 7.66 7.53
C ILE A 174 4.05 7.99 8.67
N GLY A 175 5.27 8.42 8.31
CA GLY A 175 6.20 8.97 9.29
C GLY A 175 6.83 8.02 10.28
N GLY A 176 6.66 6.71 10.10
CA GLY A 176 6.98 5.71 11.10
C GLY A 176 6.05 5.73 12.31
N ILE A 177 4.89 6.40 12.21
CA ILE A 177 3.87 6.45 13.27
C ILE A 177 2.79 5.41 13.02
N THR A 178 2.34 5.30 11.76
CA THR A 178 1.21 4.45 11.38
C THR A 178 1.28 4.05 9.91
N ILE A 179 0.54 3.01 9.49
CA ILE A 179 0.53 2.50 8.11
C ILE A 179 -0.71 3.03 7.40
N MET A 180 -0.56 3.57 6.19
CA MET A 180 -1.68 4.03 5.36
C MET A 180 -2.78 2.97 5.25
N SER A 181 -3.93 3.26 5.85
CA SER A 181 -5.11 2.40 5.82
C SER A 181 -6.37 3.25 5.67
N ARG A 182 -7.45 2.61 5.23
CA ARG A 182 -8.75 3.29 5.07
C ARG A 182 -9.24 3.94 6.38
N ASN A 183 -8.91 3.32 7.52
CA ASN A 183 -9.25 3.84 8.85
C ASN A 183 -8.58 5.18 9.15
N ILE A 184 -7.33 5.36 8.71
CA ILE A 184 -6.60 6.62 8.92
C ILE A 184 -7.15 7.71 8.03
N CYS A 185 -7.58 7.39 6.81
CA CYS A 185 -8.27 8.32 5.94
C CYS A 185 -9.53 8.90 6.62
N ILE A 186 -10.33 8.04 7.26
CA ILE A 186 -11.48 8.48 8.08
C ILE A 186 -11.00 9.36 9.25
N GLY A 187 -9.90 9.00 9.89
CA GLY A 187 -9.25 9.82 10.92
C GLY A 187 -8.86 11.22 10.44
N LEU A 188 -8.32 11.33 9.23
CA LEU A 188 -7.93 12.59 8.60
C LEU A 188 -9.15 13.51 8.38
N PHE A 189 -10.24 12.98 7.85
CA PHE A 189 -11.49 13.73 7.69
C PHE A 189 -12.13 14.11 9.03
N LYS A 190 -12.08 13.23 10.03
CA LYS A 190 -12.52 13.55 11.40
C LYS A 190 -11.70 14.70 11.98
N GLY A 191 -10.38 14.69 11.81
CA GLY A 191 -9.50 15.77 12.24
C GLY A 191 -9.87 17.12 11.60
N ALA A 192 -10.11 17.12 10.28
CA ALA A 192 -10.56 18.32 9.57
C ALA A 192 -11.92 18.83 10.09
N TYR A 193 -12.87 17.92 10.36
CA TYR A 193 -14.18 18.28 10.93
C TYR A 193 -14.05 18.89 12.33
N THR A 194 -13.23 18.29 13.21
CA THR A 194 -12.99 18.83 14.56
C THR A 194 -12.36 20.22 14.51
N PHE A 195 -11.43 20.44 13.58
CA PHE A 195 -10.83 21.76 13.35
C PHE A 195 -11.89 22.79 12.92
N VAL A 196 -12.73 22.46 11.94
CA VAL A 196 -13.83 23.32 11.48
C VAL A 196 -14.78 23.67 12.64
N GLN A 197 -15.16 22.67 13.43
CA GLN A 197 -16.06 22.87 14.57
C GLN A 197 -15.45 23.82 15.61
N PHE A 198 -14.17 23.66 15.94
CA PHE A 198 -13.47 24.57 16.85
C PHE A 198 -13.41 25.99 16.31
N ALA A 199 -13.09 26.15 15.02
CA ALA A 199 -12.98 27.45 14.38
C ALA A 199 -14.34 28.17 14.21
N LEU A 200 -15.47 27.45 14.21
CA LEU A 200 -16.81 28.04 14.19
C LEU A 200 -17.29 28.56 15.56
N GLN A 201 -16.65 28.14 16.65
CA GLN A 201 -17.00 28.56 18.02
C GLN A 201 -16.28 29.85 18.46
N ILE A 202 -15.30 30.30 17.68
CA ILE A 202 -14.54 31.55 17.87
C ILE A 202 -15.18 32.65 17.02
#